data_AF-A0A7Y0S1Z1-F1
#
_entry.id   AF-A0A7Y0S1Z1-F1
#
_cell.length_a   1.000
_cell.length_b   1.000
_cell.length_c   1.000
_cell.angle_alpha   90.00
_cell.angle_beta   90.00
_cell.angle_gamma   90.00
#
_symmetry.space_group_name_H-M   'P 1'
#
loop_
_entity.id
_entity.type
_entity.pdbx_description
1 polymer ?
#
loop_
_entity_poly.entity_id
_entity_poly.type
_entity_poly.pdbx_seq_one_letter_code
_entity_poly.pdbx_strand_id
1 'polypeptide(L)'
;TKINPKGMAFHKVADEAWTGMPLPPHLDTQKRYVGYPTTAATLNLSAIGAQCARIWKDIDPEFSKTCLNAAEEAWKSASRSPNIFA
;
A
#
# COMPACT_ATOMS: atom_id res chain seq x y z
N THR A 1 9.36 4.70 18.44
CA THR A 1 9.89 5.83 17.65
C THR A 1 8.78 6.41 16.79
N LYS A 2 8.54 7.72 16.84
CA LYS A 2 7.44 8.34 16.08
C LYS A 2 7.88 8.49 14.62
N ILE A 3 7.36 7.64 13.73
CA ILE A 3 7.55 7.81 12.29
C ILE A 3 6.63 8.92 11.76
N ASN A 4 7.02 9.55 10.65
CA ASN A 4 6.11 10.37 9.86
C ASN A 4 5.57 9.52 8.71
N PRO A 5 4.36 8.94 8.80
CA PRO A 5 3.85 7.99 7.82
C PRO A 5 3.32 8.66 6.54
N LYS A 6 3.40 9.98 6.40
CA LYS A 6 2.86 10.69 5.24
C LYS A 6 3.50 10.17 3.94
N GLY A 7 2.67 9.70 3.01
CA GLY A 7 3.10 9.12 1.73
C GLY A 7 3.64 7.69 1.83
N MET A 8 3.47 7.00 2.97
CA MET A 8 3.81 5.58 3.10
C MET A 8 2.60 4.68 2.88
N ALA A 9 2.86 3.43 2.48
CA ALA A 9 1.85 2.38 2.36
C ALA A 9 1.83 1.48 3.62
N PHE A 10 0.63 1.13 4.06
CA PHE A 10 0.40 0.15 5.13
C PHE A 10 0.82 -1.25 4.68
N HIS A 11 1.43 -2.04 5.58
CA HIS A 11 2.01 -3.33 5.22
C HIS A 11 0.97 -4.36 4.79
N LYS A 12 -0.19 -4.36 5.44
CA LYS A 12 -1.31 -5.28 5.15
C LYS A 12 -2.61 -4.80 5.79
N VAL A 13 -3.72 -5.40 5.36
CA VAL A 13 -4.99 -5.40 6.10
C VAL A 13 -5.36 -6.86 6.39
N ALA A 14 -5.62 -7.17 7.65
CA ALA A 14 -5.90 -8.54 8.09
C ALA A 14 -6.86 -8.54 9.29
N ASP A 15 -7.40 -9.71 9.56
CA ASP A 15 -8.30 -9.92 10.68
C ASP A 15 -7.51 -10.02 11.99
N GLU A 16 -8.17 -9.80 13.12
CA GLU A 16 -7.56 -9.93 14.45
C GLU A 16 -6.95 -11.30 14.69
N ALA A 17 -7.65 -12.33 14.24
CA ALA A 17 -7.25 -13.72 14.33
C ALA A 17 -7.69 -14.49 13.07
N TRP A 18 -7.02 -15.61 12.81
CA TRP A 18 -7.42 -16.53 11.74
C TRP A 18 -8.83 -17.07 11.97
N THR A 19 -9.61 -17.12 10.91
CA THR A 19 -10.92 -17.78 10.88
C THR A 19 -10.78 -19.25 10.49
N GLY A 20 -11.77 -20.06 10.87
CA GLY A 20 -11.82 -21.48 10.52
C GLY A 20 -12.15 -21.72 9.05
N MET A 21 -11.85 -22.93 8.54
CA MET A 21 -12.22 -23.34 7.19
C MET A 21 -13.25 -24.48 7.20
N PRO A 22 -14.28 -24.43 6.33
CA PRO A 22 -14.58 -23.36 5.37
C PRO A 22 -15.37 -22.20 6.01
N LEU A 23 -14.99 -20.95 5.71
CA LEU A 23 -15.77 -19.76 6.06
C LEU A 23 -15.92 -18.86 4.81
N PRO A 24 -17.15 -18.58 4.33
CA PRO A 24 -17.38 -17.61 3.27
C PRO A 24 -16.96 -16.19 3.71
N PRO A 25 -16.29 -15.39 2.86
CA PRO A 25 -15.77 -14.08 3.26
C PRO A 25 -16.82 -13.10 3.82
N HIS A 26 -18.08 -13.17 3.36
CA HIS A 26 -19.15 -12.28 3.83
C HIS A 26 -19.73 -12.67 5.20
N LEU A 27 -19.38 -13.84 5.72
CA LEU A 27 -19.76 -14.30 7.06
C LEU A 27 -18.63 -14.10 8.08
N ASP A 28 -17.49 -13.53 7.66
CA ASP A 28 -16.41 -13.20 8.58
C ASP A 28 -16.81 -12.03 9.48
N THR A 29 -16.89 -12.31 10.78
CA THR A 29 -17.23 -11.32 11.82
C THR A 29 -16.00 -10.78 12.53
N GLN A 30 -14.79 -11.21 12.17
CA GLN A 30 -13.57 -10.69 12.78
C GLN A 30 -13.40 -9.20 12.51
N LYS A 31 -12.91 -8.48 13.51
CA LYS A 31 -12.51 -7.10 13.31
C LYS A 31 -11.27 -7.05 12.42
N ARG A 32 -11.31 -6.20 11.40
CA ARG A 32 -10.19 -5.98 10.48
C ARG A 32 -9.29 -4.85 10.97
N TYR A 33 -8.00 -5.04 10.84
CA TYR A 33 -6.97 -4.08 11.23
C TYR A 33 -6.07 -3.74 10.06
N VAL A 34 -5.71 -2.46 9.98
CA VAL A 34 -4.67 -1.97 9.07
C VAL A 34 -3.35 -2.08 9.81
N GLY A 35 -2.42 -2.85 9.24
CA GLY A 35 -1.08 -3.03 9.77
C GLY A 35 -0.25 -1.75 9.67
N TYR A 36 0.83 -1.69 10.44
CA TYR A 36 1.76 -0.57 10.43
C TYR A 36 2.37 -0.34 9.03
N PRO A 37 2.65 0.91 8.61
CA PRO A 37 3.31 1.17 7.33
C PRO A 37 4.76 0.72 7.33
N THR A 38 5.23 0.28 6.17
CA THR A 38 6.61 -0.25 6.03
C THR A 38 7.26 0.29 4.78
N THR A 39 8.59 0.36 4.79
CA THR A 39 9.38 0.75 3.62
C THR A 39 9.15 -0.22 2.47
N ALA A 40 9.07 -1.53 2.75
CA ALA A 40 8.80 -2.55 1.74
C ALA A 40 7.45 -2.33 1.02
N ALA A 41 6.36 -2.16 1.77
CA ALA A 41 5.06 -1.90 1.16
C ALA A 41 5.04 -0.59 0.37
N THR A 42 5.75 0.43 0.87
CA THR A 42 5.84 1.75 0.21
C THR A 42 6.61 1.65 -1.11
N LEU A 43 7.73 0.92 -1.15
CA LEU A 43 8.48 0.70 -2.39
C LEU A 43 7.73 -0.17 -3.39
N ASN A 44 6.94 -1.15 -2.93
CA ASN A 44 6.05 -1.92 -3.80
C ASN A 44 4.99 -1.03 -4.46
N LEU A 45 4.36 -0.14 -3.68
CA LEU A 45 3.42 0.85 -4.23
C LEU A 45 4.10 1.76 -5.24
N SER A 46 5.33 2.22 -4.96
CA SER A 46 6.09 3.07 -5.87
C SER A 46 6.35 2.37 -7.22
N ALA A 47 6.85 1.14 -7.18
CA ALA A 47 7.17 0.39 -8.40
C ALA A 47 5.92 0.12 -9.26
N ILE A 48 4.82 -0.34 -8.66
CA ILE A 48 3.59 -0.65 -9.40
C ILE A 48 2.88 0.63 -9.85
N GLY A 49 2.90 1.71 -9.06
CA GLY A 49 2.36 3.01 -9.46
C GLY A 49 3.09 3.58 -10.68
N ALA A 50 4.43 3.48 -10.73
CA ALA A 50 5.20 3.92 -11.90
C ALA A 50 4.90 3.08 -13.15
N GLN A 51 4.75 1.76 -12.99
CA GLN A 51 4.34 0.88 -14.10
C GLN A 51 2.92 1.20 -14.57
N CYS A 52 1.98 1.41 -13.65
CA CYS A 52 0.61 1.82 -13.93
C CYS A 52 0.60 3.11 -14.77
N ALA A 53 1.31 4.14 -14.33
CA ALA A 53 1.39 5.41 -15.04
C ALA A 53 1.82 5.23 -16.50
N ARG A 54 2.82 4.36 -16.75
CA ARG A 54 3.27 4.07 -18.12
C ARG A 54 2.21 3.35 -18.96
N ILE A 55 1.56 2.32 -18.40
CA ILE A 55 0.58 1.49 -19.13
C ILE A 55 -0.68 2.29 -19.45
N TRP A 56 -1.17 3.07 -18.48
CA TRP A 56 -2.46 3.76 -18.59
C TRP A 56 -2.40 5.10 -19.31
N LYS A 57 -1.19 5.57 -19.67
CA LYS A 57 -0.96 6.92 -20.24
C LYS A 57 -1.92 7.29 -21.37
N ASP A 58 -2.18 6.37 -22.30
CA ASP A 58 -2.99 6.61 -23.49
C ASP A 58 -4.41 6.02 -23.41
N ILE A 59 -4.72 5.32 -22.30
CA ILE A 59 -6.04 4.69 -22.05
C ILE A 59 -6.87 5.55 -21.11
N ASP A 60 -6.26 5.99 -20.01
CA ASP A 60 -6.84 6.87 -19.00
C ASP A 60 -5.74 7.80 -18.45
N PRO A 61 -5.55 8.98 -19.08
CA PRO A 61 -4.50 9.91 -18.69
C PRO A 61 -4.64 10.44 -17.25
N GLU A 62 -5.86 10.57 -16.74
CA GLU A 62 -6.10 11.07 -15.38
C GLU A 62 -5.75 10.00 -14.33
N PHE A 63 -6.12 8.74 -14.60
CA PHE A 63 -5.68 7.63 -13.76
C PHE A 63 -4.16 7.42 -13.84
N SER A 64 -3.57 7.54 -15.03
CA SER A 64 -2.12 7.50 -15.22
C SER A 64 -1.39 8.54 -14.35
N LYS A 65 -1.90 9.79 -14.33
CA LYS A 65 -1.38 10.87 -13.48
C LYS A 65 -1.54 10.55 -11.99
N THR A 66 -2.67 9.96 -11.59
CA THR A 66 -2.90 9.52 -10.21
C THR A 66 -1.88 8.47 -9.78
N CYS A 67 -1.63 7.48 -10.64
CA CYS A 67 -0.61 6.45 -10.42
C CYS A 67 0.80 7.03 -10.31
N LEU A 68 1.17 7.99 -11.17
CA LEU A 68 2.48 8.63 -11.13
C LEU A 68 2.68 9.43 -9.83
N ASN A 69 1.69 10.22 -9.43
CA ASN A 69 1.74 11.01 -8.20
C ASN A 69 1.93 10.10 -6.97
N ALA A 70 1.15 9.02 -6.88
CA ALA A 70 1.27 8.04 -5.80
C ALA A 70 2.67 7.39 -5.78
N ALA A 71 3.21 7.06 -6.96
CA ALA A 71 4.52 6.43 -7.08
C ALA A 71 5.66 7.34 -6.59
N GLU A 72 5.61 8.62 -6.97
CA GLU A 72 6.61 9.61 -6.57
C GLU A 72 6.55 9.93 -5.08
N GLU A 73 5.35 10.10 -4.52
CA GLU A 73 5.17 10.35 -3.09
C GLU A 73 5.70 9.18 -2.25
N ALA A 74 5.37 7.95 -2.66
CA ALA A 74 5.87 6.73 -2.04
C ALA A 74 7.39 6.65 -2.11
N TRP A 75 8.00 6.90 -3.27
CA TRP A 75 9.45 6.92 -3.43
C TRP A 75 10.11 7.96 -2.51
N LYS A 76 9.61 9.20 -2.51
CA LYS A 76 10.10 10.29 -1.67
C LYS A 76 10.00 9.92 -0.19
N SER A 77 8.92 9.26 0.23
CA SER A 77 8.72 8.85 1.62
C SER A 77 9.62 7.70 2.05
N ALA A 78 9.70 6.64 1.26
CA ALA A 78 10.56 5.49 1.51
C ALA A 78 12.05 5.88 1.54
N SER A 79 12.48 6.79 0.66
CA SER A 79 13.86 7.28 0.62
C SER A 79 14.27 8.02 1.89
N ARG A 80 13.33 8.72 2.55
CA ARG A 80 13.58 9.38 3.85
C ARG A 80 13.54 8.41 5.02
N SER A 81 12.86 7.27 4.86
CA SER A 81 12.62 6.30 5.92
C SER A 81 12.92 4.87 5.43
N PRO A 82 14.19 4.52 5.15
CA PRO A 82 14.54 3.26 4.51
C PRO A 82 14.40 2.03 5.41
N ASN A 83 14.33 2.23 6.74
CA ASN A 83 14.43 1.15 7.73
C ASN A 83 13.16 1.04 8.60
N ILE A 84 11.98 1.06 7.97
CA ILE A 84 10.69 0.82 8.64
C ILE A 84 10.19 -0.58 8.26
N PHE A 85 10.27 -1.50 9.22
CA PHE A 85 9.98 -2.92 9.03
C PHE A 85 8.66 -3.34 9.70
N ALA A 86 8.18 -4.53 9.34
CA ALA A 86 6.94 -5.13 9.84
C ALA A 86 7.12 -5.78 11.22
#